data_AF-A0A535P8Y1-F1
#
_entry.id   AF-A0A535P8Y1-F1
#
_cell.length_a   1.000
_cell.length_b   1.000
_cell.length_c   1.000
_cell.angle_alpha   90.00
_cell.angle_beta   90.00
_cell.angle_gamma   90.00
#
_symmetry.space_group_name_H-M   'P 1'
#
loop_
_entity.id
_entity.type
_entity.pdbx_description
1 polymer ?
#
loop_
_entity_poly.entity_id
_entity_poly.type
_entity_poly.pdbx_seq_one_letter_code
_entity_poly.pdbx_strand_id
1 'polypeptide(L)'
;MSSHREAPAIAKDPVADSTDLYAFVSPDAPGSVTLIANYIPLEGPDGGPNFFEFGDDVLYAIYVDNDGDAKPDVTYRFRFTTKVSNPNTFLYNTGPISSLDSPNWNRPQFYTVTRSTSRAETVIGDNLACPPCNVGPRSTPQYASLAQSAVQKLSDSHGKVFAGQRQEGFYVDLGSIFDLGALRPFQNLHLIPMAAVAGVNGTKHLSVHSIALQVPISDLTRDGTSTFSGAGDPRAAIGVWTAAYRRKALIRDEGDDVQSGPWVQVSRLGNPLFNEVIVPMSKKDQWNSVPPSADGDFLQYVQHPELARLLPVLYPGVFPNLAAASGSRDDLVAILLTGIPSGIIAGFQNFTGATTADMLRLNMAIAPSSHPSILGLVGGDAAGFPNGRRVADDVVAIELRAIAGVTYPLVNPAFTPDGAAGVIYDVEDPATNTPPVSYLGSFPYLNHPESGYEVPA
;
A
#
# COMPACT_ATOMS: atom_id res chain seq x y z
N MET A 1 0.18 11.31 0.71
CA MET A 1 -0.41 10.62 -0.45
C MET A 1 0.49 9.49 -0.88
N SER A 2 0.08 8.23 -0.83
CA SER A 2 0.31 7.47 -2.05
C SER A 2 -0.55 8.18 -3.08
N SER A 3 0.06 8.90 -4.02
CA SER A 3 -0.71 9.91 -4.77
C SER A 3 -1.58 9.34 -5.83
N HIS A 4 -1.67 8.01 -5.90
CA HIS A 4 -2.65 7.38 -6.75
C HIS A 4 -2.42 7.90 -8.17
N ARG A 5 -1.13 8.08 -8.55
CA ARG A 5 -0.53 8.90 -9.64
C ARG A 5 0.88 9.45 -9.29
N GLU A 6 1.70 8.68 -8.59
CA GLU A 6 2.93 9.13 -7.93
C GLU A 6 4.05 9.58 -8.87
N ALA A 7 4.01 9.15 -10.13
CA ALA A 7 4.97 9.47 -11.19
C ALA A 7 4.28 9.95 -12.49
N PRO A 8 4.93 10.83 -13.30
CA PRO A 8 4.34 11.32 -14.54
C PRO A 8 3.91 10.26 -15.56
N ALA A 9 4.64 9.14 -15.66
CA ALA A 9 4.31 8.05 -16.57
C ALA A 9 3.11 7.24 -16.07
N ILE A 10 3.15 6.79 -14.82
CA ILE A 10 2.09 5.95 -14.24
C ILE A 10 0.77 6.70 -14.07
N ALA A 11 0.83 8.02 -13.92
CA ALA A 11 -0.35 8.87 -13.89
C ALA A 11 -1.16 8.86 -15.21
N LYS A 12 -0.63 8.23 -16.26
CA LYS A 12 -1.28 8.01 -17.56
C LYS A 12 -1.59 6.53 -17.82
N ASP A 13 -1.27 5.65 -16.88
CA ASP A 13 -1.52 4.20 -16.90
C ASP A 13 -2.13 3.75 -15.55
N PRO A 14 -3.36 4.20 -15.22
CA PRO A 14 -3.97 3.97 -13.92
C PRO A 14 -4.17 2.48 -13.59
N VAL A 15 -4.25 1.61 -14.61
CA VAL A 15 -4.48 0.17 -14.42
C VAL A 15 -3.24 -0.54 -13.85
N ALA A 16 -2.05 0.02 -14.05
CA ALA A 16 -0.79 -0.47 -13.49
C ALA A 16 -0.31 0.31 -12.25
N ASP A 17 -1.01 1.38 -11.88
CA ASP A 17 -0.69 2.28 -10.77
C ASP A 17 -0.93 1.59 -9.44
N SER A 18 0.14 1.32 -8.70
CA SER A 18 0.10 0.72 -7.37
C SER A 18 -0.10 1.79 -6.32
N THR A 19 -1.23 1.75 -5.61
CA THR A 19 -1.60 2.79 -4.67
C THR A 19 -1.10 2.46 -3.27
N ASP A 20 -1.39 1.29 -2.72
CA ASP A 20 -1.02 1.00 -1.33
C ASP A 20 -0.55 -0.43 -1.16
N LEU A 21 0.41 -0.61 -0.26
CA LEU A 21 0.83 -1.92 0.21
C LEU A 21 0.60 -2.01 1.71
N TYR A 22 0.08 -3.16 2.15
CA TYR A 22 -0.09 -3.51 3.55
C TYR A 22 0.52 -4.88 3.79
N ALA A 23 1.20 -5.04 4.92
CA ALA A 23 1.80 -6.29 5.34
C ALA A 23 1.76 -6.35 6.87
N PHE A 24 1.01 -7.30 7.44
CA PHE A 24 0.86 -7.41 8.89
C PHE A 24 0.49 -8.84 9.30
N VAL A 25 0.89 -9.25 10.51
CA VAL A 25 0.41 -10.51 11.09
C VAL A 25 -1.10 -10.41 11.29
N SER A 26 -1.84 -11.38 10.75
CA SER A 26 -3.31 -11.34 10.69
C SER A 26 -3.93 -11.39 12.08
N PRO A 27 -4.70 -10.38 12.53
CA PRO A 27 -5.32 -10.39 13.86
C PRO A 27 -6.33 -11.53 14.06
N ASP A 28 -7.07 -11.90 13.02
CA ASP A 28 -8.07 -13.00 13.04
C ASP A 28 -7.43 -14.39 12.84
N ALA A 29 -6.16 -14.45 12.44
CA ALA A 29 -5.42 -15.70 12.22
C ALA A 29 -3.90 -15.52 12.47
N PRO A 30 -3.43 -15.38 13.74
CA PRO A 30 -2.06 -14.95 14.04
C PRO A 30 -0.92 -15.86 13.57
N GLY A 31 -1.21 -17.07 13.09
CA GLY A 31 -0.23 -17.94 12.40
C GLY A 31 -0.05 -17.61 10.91
N SER A 32 -0.66 -16.52 10.43
CA SER A 32 -0.65 -16.07 9.05
C SER A 32 -0.29 -14.59 8.95
N VAL A 33 0.12 -14.18 7.76
CA VAL A 33 0.33 -12.78 7.39
C VAL A 33 -0.70 -12.40 6.34
N THR A 34 -1.23 -11.20 6.47
CA THR A 34 -2.04 -10.57 5.43
C THR A 34 -1.19 -9.60 4.63
N LEU A 35 -1.19 -9.80 3.30
CA LEU A 35 -0.56 -8.93 2.31
C LEU A 35 -1.67 -8.33 1.44
N ILE A 36 -1.71 -7.02 1.28
CA ILE A 36 -2.70 -6.35 0.42
C ILE A 36 -1.97 -5.36 -0.47
N ALA A 37 -2.09 -5.53 -1.78
CA ALA A 37 -1.60 -4.58 -2.77
C ALA A 37 -2.80 -3.95 -3.48
N ASN A 38 -2.98 -2.64 -3.32
CA ASN A 38 -3.98 -1.86 -4.00
C ASN A 38 -3.43 -1.31 -5.31
N TYR A 39 -4.31 -1.28 -6.31
CA TYR A 39 -4.09 -0.77 -7.65
C TYR A 39 -5.32 0.00 -8.11
N ILE A 40 -5.20 0.72 -9.22
CA ILE A 40 -6.30 1.45 -9.84
C ILE A 40 -6.83 2.54 -8.90
N PRO A 41 -6.19 3.72 -8.94
CA PRO A 41 -6.50 4.79 -8.04
C PRO A 41 -7.85 5.47 -8.28
N LEU A 42 -8.41 6.03 -7.21
CA LEU A 42 -9.44 7.08 -7.24
C LEU A 42 -10.69 6.66 -8.01
N GLU A 43 -11.15 5.44 -7.76
CA GLU A 43 -12.33 4.90 -8.42
C GLU A 43 -13.59 5.57 -7.91
N GLY A 44 -14.18 6.43 -8.74
CA GLY A 44 -15.49 7.02 -8.48
C GLY A 44 -16.58 5.94 -8.46
N PRO A 45 -17.44 5.89 -7.42
CA PRO A 45 -18.47 4.85 -7.31
C PRO A 45 -19.44 4.79 -8.50
N ASP A 46 -19.71 5.93 -9.15
CA ASP A 46 -20.68 6.10 -10.24
C ASP A 46 -20.07 6.04 -11.67
N GLY A 47 -18.83 5.55 -11.80
CA GLY A 47 -18.02 5.55 -13.04
C GLY A 47 -18.51 4.71 -14.24
N GLY A 48 -19.80 4.39 -14.37
CA GLY A 48 -20.35 3.67 -15.53
C GLY A 48 -20.27 4.47 -16.86
N PRO A 49 -20.53 3.84 -18.03
CA PRO A 49 -21.06 2.49 -18.24
C PRO A 49 -19.99 1.38 -18.28
N ASN A 50 -18.69 1.73 -18.18
CA ASN A 50 -17.59 0.79 -18.05
C ASN A 50 -17.02 0.89 -16.64
N PHE A 51 -17.17 -0.16 -15.84
CA PHE A 51 -16.68 -0.17 -14.46
C PHE A 51 -15.20 -0.60 -14.40
N PHE A 52 -14.55 -0.29 -13.29
CA PHE A 52 -13.13 -0.58 -13.05
C PHE A 52 -12.87 -2.09 -13.01
N GLU A 53 -11.73 -2.50 -13.56
CA GLU A 53 -11.27 -3.88 -13.61
C GLU A 53 -9.73 -3.92 -13.71
N PHE A 54 -9.10 -4.99 -13.22
CA PHE A 54 -7.67 -5.18 -13.42
C PHE A 54 -7.32 -5.31 -14.92
N GLY A 55 -6.10 -4.95 -15.30
CA GLY A 55 -5.65 -5.05 -16.68
C GLY A 55 -5.30 -6.48 -17.07
N ASP A 56 -5.94 -6.99 -18.12
CA ASP A 56 -5.62 -8.29 -18.72
C ASP A 56 -4.17 -8.34 -19.26
N ASP A 57 -3.61 -7.18 -19.56
CA ASP A 57 -2.29 -6.98 -20.12
C ASP A 57 -1.25 -6.46 -19.10
N VAL A 58 -1.62 -6.43 -17.81
CA VAL A 58 -0.71 -6.19 -16.68
C VAL A 58 -0.37 -7.51 -15.99
N LEU A 59 0.91 -7.72 -15.67
CA LEU A 59 1.30 -8.73 -14.68
C LEU A 59 1.47 -8.03 -13.33
N TYR A 60 0.66 -8.42 -12.35
CA TYR A 60 0.76 -7.92 -10.98
C TYR A 60 1.53 -8.92 -10.12
N ALA A 61 2.32 -8.41 -9.17
CA ALA A 61 3.07 -9.27 -8.26
C ALA A 61 3.17 -8.69 -6.84
N ILE A 62 3.17 -9.58 -5.85
CA ILE A 62 3.60 -9.31 -4.48
C ILE A 62 4.86 -10.15 -4.23
N TYR A 63 5.89 -9.51 -3.72
CA TYR A 63 7.21 -10.10 -3.50
C TYR A 63 7.57 -10.10 -2.02
N VAL A 64 8.37 -11.10 -1.66
CA VAL A 64 8.89 -11.29 -0.30
C VAL A 64 10.38 -11.60 -0.39
N ASP A 65 11.17 -10.81 0.34
CA ASP A 65 12.58 -11.03 0.62
C ASP A 65 12.69 -11.56 2.06
N ASN A 66 13.29 -12.74 2.23
CA ASN A 66 13.48 -13.37 3.54
C ASN A 66 14.96 -13.67 3.85
N ASP A 67 15.89 -13.09 3.09
CA ASP A 67 17.34 -13.21 3.33
C ASP A 67 18.11 -11.88 3.34
N GLY A 68 17.46 -10.76 3.00
CA GLY A 68 17.99 -9.40 3.13
C GLY A 68 18.72 -8.85 1.92
N ASP A 69 18.70 -9.56 0.78
CA ASP A 69 19.41 -9.16 -0.43
C ASP A 69 18.60 -8.25 -1.38
N ALA A 70 17.36 -7.90 -0.99
CA ALA A 70 16.40 -7.12 -1.76
C ALA A 70 16.03 -7.72 -3.13
N LYS A 71 16.07 -9.05 -3.24
CA LYS A 71 15.51 -9.82 -4.35
C LYS A 71 14.43 -10.76 -3.84
N PRO A 72 13.48 -11.16 -4.70
CA PRO A 72 12.35 -11.97 -4.24
C PRO A 72 12.74 -13.43 -4.03
N ASP A 73 12.56 -13.92 -2.80
CA ASP A 73 12.62 -15.34 -2.44
C ASP A 73 11.28 -16.05 -2.64
N VAL A 74 10.19 -15.32 -2.38
CA VAL A 74 8.83 -15.76 -2.63
C VAL A 74 8.12 -14.71 -3.48
N THR A 75 7.46 -15.17 -4.52
CA THR A 75 6.70 -14.33 -5.44
C THR A 75 5.28 -14.87 -5.56
N TYR A 76 4.29 -13.99 -5.44
CA TYR A 76 2.90 -14.26 -5.83
C TYR A 76 2.57 -13.41 -7.05
N ARG A 77 2.30 -14.05 -8.20
CA ARG A 77 1.94 -13.40 -9.47
C ARG A 77 0.46 -13.59 -9.76
N PHE A 78 -0.16 -12.54 -10.28
CA PHE A 78 -1.57 -12.50 -10.63
C PHE A 78 -1.72 -12.13 -12.10
N ARG A 79 -2.53 -12.92 -12.81
CA ARG A 79 -2.89 -12.69 -14.21
C ARG A 79 -4.41 -12.67 -14.29
N PHE A 80 -4.96 -11.57 -14.82
CA PHE A 80 -6.39 -11.37 -14.95
C PHE A 80 -6.84 -11.66 -16.39
N THR A 81 -8.11 -12.03 -16.53
CA THR A 81 -8.77 -12.24 -17.80
C THR A 81 -10.22 -11.85 -17.69
N THR A 82 -10.63 -10.86 -18.48
CA THR A 82 -12.01 -10.41 -18.59
C THR A 82 -12.72 -11.17 -19.70
N LYS A 83 -13.99 -11.51 -19.48
CA LYS A 83 -14.87 -12.10 -20.50
C LYS A 83 -16.01 -11.15 -20.83
N VAL A 84 -16.50 -11.23 -22.06
CA VAL A 84 -17.77 -10.61 -22.47
C VAL A 84 -18.75 -11.73 -22.79
N SER A 85 -19.74 -11.94 -21.91
CA SER A 85 -20.71 -13.04 -22.00
C SER A 85 -21.69 -12.88 -23.16
N ASN A 86 -22.14 -11.65 -23.41
CA ASN A 86 -23.01 -11.26 -24.51
C ASN A 86 -22.37 -10.09 -25.28
N PRO A 87 -21.73 -10.35 -26.44
CA PRO A 87 -21.06 -9.31 -27.22
C PRO A 87 -22.03 -8.35 -27.94
N ASN A 88 -23.34 -8.63 -27.91
CA ASN A 88 -24.37 -7.85 -28.61
C ASN A 88 -25.07 -6.81 -27.73
N THR A 89 -24.53 -6.53 -26.53
CA THR A 89 -25.06 -5.49 -25.64
C THR A 89 -23.93 -4.65 -25.06
N PHE A 90 -24.19 -3.35 -24.89
CA PHE A 90 -23.29 -2.43 -24.20
C PHE A 90 -23.41 -2.50 -22.67
N LEU A 91 -24.42 -3.22 -22.15
CA LEU A 91 -24.72 -3.26 -20.73
C LEU A 91 -23.68 -4.10 -19.96
N TYR A 92 -23.22 -3.60 -18.82
CA TYR A 92 -22.41 -4.35 -17.86
C TYR A 92 -23.16 -5.55 -17.27
N ASN A 93 -24.48 -5.40 -17.08
CA ASN A 93 -25.37 -6.47 -16.64
C ASN A 93 -26.78 -6.28 -17.22
N THR A 94 -27.46 -7.38 -17.55
CA THR A 94 -28.82 -7.36 -18.14
C THR A 94 -29.93 -7.57 -17.11
N GLY A 95 -29.56 -7.72 -15.84
CA GLY A 95 -30.43 -7.92 -14.69
C GLY A 95 -29.62 -7.98 -13.40
N PRO A 96 -30.24 -8.24 -12.24
CA PRO A 96 -29.51 -8.37 -10.98
C PRO A 96 -28.44 -9.46 -11.02
N ILE A 97 -27.25 -9.16 -10.51
CA ILE A 97 -26.14 -10.10 -10.30
C ILE A 97 -26.30 -10.70 -8.90
N SER A 98 -26.81 -11.93 -8.83
CA SER A 98 -27.08 -12.64 -7.55
C SER A 98 -25.94 -13.56 -7.11
N SER A 99 -24.99 -13.86 -7.99
CA SER A 99 -23.84 -14.76 -7.77
C SER A 99 -22.72 -14.43 -8.76
N LEU A 100 -21.51 -14.94 -8.52
CA LEU A 100 -20.34 -14.70 -9.37
C LEU A 100 -20.43 -15.35 -10.76
N ASP A 101 -21.33 -16.33 -10.93
CA ASP A 101 -21.64 -17.03 -12.18
C ASP A 101 -22.98 -16.58 -12.78
N SER A 102 -23.56 -15.47 -12.29
CA SER A 102 -24.87 -15.01 -12.72
C SER A 102 -24.92 -14.81 -14.25
N PRO A 103 -25.92 -15.36 -14.96
CA PRO A 103 -26.06 -15.17 -16.40
C PRO A 103 -26.38 -13.72 -16.78
N ASN A 104 -26.77 -12.89 -15.80
CA ASN A 104 -27.00 -11.47 -16.00
C ASN A 104 -25.72 -10.65 -16.00
N TRP A 105 -24.58 -11.20 -15.56
CA TRP A 105 -23.31 -10.47 -15.53
C TRP A 105 -22.60 -10.60 -16.87
N ASN A 106 -22.50 -9.48 -17.59
CA ASN A 106 -21.95 -9.47 -18.94
C ASN A 106 -20.43 -9.40 -18.99
N ARG A 107 -19.81 -8.85 -17.93
CA ARG A 107 -18.36 -8.59 -17.89
C ARG A 107 -17.66 -9.19 -16.66
N PRO A 108 -17.69 -10.52 -16.46
CA PRO A 108 -16.97 -11.15 -15.38
C PRO A 108 -15.46 -11.16 -15.62
N GLN A 109 -14.69 -10.94 -14.56
CA GLN A 109 -13.23 -11.03 -14.57
C GLN A 109 -12.77 -12.19 -13.68
N PHE A 110 -11.78 -12.94 -14.17
CA PHE A 110 -11.17 -14.07 -13.50
C PHE A 110 -9.67 -13.86 -13.37
N TYR A 111 -9.03 -14.61 -12.46
CA TYR A 111 -7.58 -14.56 -12.29
C TYR A 111 -6.97 -15.89 -11.88
N THR A 112 -5.66 -16.00 -12.16
CA THR A 112 -4.79 -17.10 -11.75
C THR A 112 -3.75 -16.55 -10.77
N VAL A 113 -3.45 -17.31 -9.71
CA VAL A 113 -2.40 -17.02 -8.72
C VAL A 113 -1.27 -18.04 -8.90
N THR A 114 -0.09 -17.54 -9.24
CA THR A 114 1.13 -18.37 -9.34
C THR A 114 2.09 -18.01 -8.21
N ARG A 115 2.49 -19.00 -7.43
CA ARG A 115 3.53 -18.86 -6.40
C ARG A 115 4.85 -19.37 -6.95
N SER A 116 5.91 -18.58 -6.83
CA SER A 116 7.27 -18.95 -7.22
C SER A 116 8.23 -18.81 -6.05
N THR A 117 9.15 -19.76 -5.94
CA THR A 117 10.26 -19.80 -4.98
C THR A 117 11.51 -20.31 -5.69
N SER A 118 12.67 -20.30 -5.03
CA SER A 118 13.89 -20.93 -5.54
C SER A 118 13.75 -22.43 -5.87
N ARG A 119 12.72 -23.11 -5.34
CA ARG A 119 12.51 -24.56 -5.53
C ARG A 119 11.48 -24.90 -6.60
N ALA A 120 10.44 -24.09 -6.73
CA ALA A 120 9.29 -24.41 -7.59
C ALA A 120 8.50 -23.16 -7.97
N GLU A 121 7.85 -23.24 -9.13
CA GLU A 121 6.78 -22.36 -9.56
C GLU A 121 5.50 -23.19 -9.73
N THR A 122 4.44 -22.79 -9.01
CA THR A 122 3.20 -23.56 -8.90
C THR A 122 2.00 -22.63 -9.05
N VAL A 123 1.03 -23.01 -9.88
CA VAL A 123 -0.29 -22.38 -9.89
C VAL A 123 -1.05 -22.86 -8.66
N ILE A 124 -1.34 -21.94 -7.74
CA ILE A 124 -1.99 -22.23 -6.44
C ILE A 124 -3.44 -21.73 -6.38
N GLY A 125 -3.90 -21.11 -7.46
CA GLY A 125 -5.30 -20.75 -7.67
C GLY A 125 -5.49 -20.50 -9.16
N ASP A 126 -6.54 -21.07 -9.75
CA ASP A 126 -6.80 -20.97 -11.18
C ASP A 126 -8.27 -20.64 -11.45
N ASN A 127 -8.51 -19.78 -12.45
CA ASN A 127 -9.84 -19.30 -12.84
C ASN A 127 -10.69 -18.84 -11.63
N LEU A 128 -10.07 -18.13 -10.68
CA LEU A 128 -10.73 -17.55 -9.52
C LEU A 128 -11.52 -16.31 -9.94
N ALA A 129 -12.73 -16.13 -9.43
CA ALA A 129 -13.58 -15.01 -9.82
C ALA A 129 -13.32 -13.76 -8.97
N CYS A 130 -13.23 -12.60 -9.62
CA CYS A 130 -13.41 -11.31 -8.97
C CYS A 130 -14.90 -11.10 -8.62
N PRO A 131 -15.25 -10.26 -7.62
CA PRO A 131 -16.62 -9.78 -7.50
C PRO A 131 -16.93 -8.77 -8.62
N PRO A 132 -18.21 -8.53 -8.98
CA PRO A 132 -18.57 -7.37 -9.79
C PRO A 132 -18.24 -6.07 -9.04
N CYS A 133 -18.17 -4.93 -9.75
CA CYS A 133 -18.19 -3.60 -9.09
C CYS A 133 -19.52 -3.33 -8.37
N ASN A 134 -19.51 -2.51 -7.32
CA ASN A 134 -20.72 -2.17 -6.57
C ASN A 134 -21.55 -1.08 -7.28
N VAL A 135 -22.28 -1.49 -8.31
CA VAL A 135 -23.03 -0.56 -9.17
C VAL A 135 -24.24 0.05 -8.45
N GLY A 136 -24.94 -0.75 -7.64
CA GLY A 136 -26.08 -0.29 -6.84
C GLY A 136 -27.27 -1.24 -6.81
N PRO A 137 -28.40 -0.83 -6.21
CA PRO A 137 -29.44 -1.74 -5.73
C PRO A 137 -30.15 -2.56 -6.82
N ARG A 138 -30.07 -2.16 -8.09
CA ARG A 138 -30.63 -2.94 -9.21
C ARG A 138 -29.66 -3.98 -9.77
N SER A 139 -28.37 -3.68 -9.75
CA SER A 139 -27.32 -4.50 -10.36
C SER A 139 -26.65 -5.42 -9.34
N THR A 140 -26.32 -4.89 -8.16
CA THR A 140 -25.63 -5.59 -7.08
C THR A 140 -26.36 -5.43 -5.74
N PRO A 141 -27.65 -5.82 -5.63
CA PRO A 141 -28.46 -5.63 -4.41
C PRO A 141 -27.90 -6.29 -3.14
N GLN A 142 -27.02 -7.28 -3.30
CA GLN A 142 -26.41 -8.05 -2.20
C GLN A 142 -24.88 -8.07 -2.33
N TYR A 143 -24.29 -6.89 -2.58
CA TYR A 143 -22.84 -6.78 -2.85
C TYR A 143 -21.96 -7.49 -1.80
N ALA A 144 -22.29 -7.37 -0.51
CA ALA A 144 -21.52 -8.02 0.55
C ALA A 144 -21.42 -9.54 0.36
N SER A 145 -22.50 -10.21 -0.08
CA SER A 145 -22.51 -11.65 -0.37
C SER A 145 -21.68 -12.00 -1.61
N LEU A 146 -21.69 -11.14 -2.64
CA LEU A 146 -20.86 -11.29 -3.82
C LEU A 146 -19.36 -11.16 -3.46
N ALA A 147 -19.00 -10.12 -2.70
CA ALA A 147 -17.64 -9.87 -2.24
C ALA A 147 -17.13 -11.00 -1.33
N GLN A 148 -17.98 -11.53 -0.44
CA GLN A 148 -17.64 -12.66 0.40
C GLN A 148 -17.42 -13.94 -0.41
N SER A 149 -18.23 -14.16 -1.45
CA SER A 149 -18.08 -15.33 -2.34
C SER A 149 -16.80 -15.25 -3.19
N ALA A 150 -16.24 -14.06 -3.38
CA ALA A 150 -14.97 -13.86 -4.09
C ALA A 150 -13.73 -14.07 -3.21
N VAL A 151 -13.90 -14.33 -1.90
CA VAL A 151 -12.82 -14.82 -1.04
C VAL A 151 -12.63 -16.31 -1.31
N GLN A 152 -11.52 -16.66 -1.98
CA GLN A 152 -11.25 -18.01 -2.47
C GLN A 152 -10.10 -18.65 -1.70
N LYS A 153 -10.17 -19.97 -1.50
CA LYS A 153 -9.07 -20.74 -0.90
C LYS A 153 -8.00 -21.03 -1.97
N LEU A 154 -6.74 -20.95 -1.57
CA LEU A 154 -5.62 -21.38 -2.39
C LEU A 154 -5.36 -22.86 -2.18
N SER A 155 -4.80 -23.55 -3.18
CA SER A 155 -4.44 -24.96 -3.10
C SER A 155 -3.35 -25.20 -2.05
N ASP A 156 -3.15 -26.47 -1.68
CA ASP A 156 -2.03 -26.92 -0.86
C ASP A 156 -1.87 -26.19 0.48
N SER A 157 -2.98 -25.66 1.01
CA SER A 157 -3.04 -24.89 2.26
C SER A 157 -2.27 -23.56 2.24
N HIS A 158 -2.06 -22.96 1.06
CA HIS A 158 -1.48 -21.63 0.88
C HIS A 158 -2.39 -20.47 1.36
N GLY A 159 -3.43 -20.77 2.13
CA GLY A 159 -4.32 -19.77 2.72
C GLY A 159 -5.47 -19.36 1.79
N LYS A 160 -5.75 -18.06 1.71
CA LYS A 160 -6.88 -17.51 0.95
C LYS A 160 -6.52 -16.21 0.24
N VAL A 161 -7.26 -15.91 -0.82
CA VAL A 161 -7.07 -14.77 -1.70
C VAL A 161 -8.39 -14.04 -1.95
N PHE A 162 -8.30 -12.75 -2.20
CA PHE A 162 -9.37 -11.92 -2.74
C PHE A 162 -8.76 -10.96 -3.75
N ALA A 163 -9.41 -10.77 -4.91
CA ALA A 163 -9.04 -9.74 -5.86
C ALA A 163 -10.28 -9.02 -6.38
N GLY A 164 -10.34 -7.70 -6.20
CA GLY A 164 -11.43 -6.85 -6.71
C GLY A 164 -11.58 -5.54 -5.95
N GLN A 165 -12.64 -4.81 -6.27
CA GLN A 165 -12.90 -3.48 -5.72
C GLN A 165 -13.08 -3.47 -4.19
N ARG A 166 -12.49 -2.47 -3.53
CA ARG A 166 -12.58 -2.16 -2.09
C ARG A 166 -12.62 -0.65 -1.89
N GLN A 167 -13.24 -0.21 -0.79
CA GLN A 167 -13.17 1.18 -0.37
C GLN A 167 -11.70 1.54 -0.09
N GLU A 168 -11.27 2.74 -0.49
CA GLU A 168 -9.92 3.20 -0.17
C GLU A 168 -9.78 3.35 1.35
N GLY A 169 -8.81 2.63 1.92
CA GLY A 169 -8.49 2.63 3.35
C GLY A 169 -7.42 3.65 3.71
N PHE A 170 -6.54 4.01 2.77
CA PHE A 170 -5.55 5.07 2.95
C PHE A 170 -6.25 6.43 2.96
N TYR A 171 -6.18 7.10 4.11
CA TYR A 171 -6.73 8.43 4.31
C TYR A 171 -5.62 9.47 4.34
N VAL A 172 -5.89 10.61 3.71
CA VAL A 172 -4.91 11.69 3.56
C VAL A 172 -5.58 12.95 3.04
N ASP A 173 -5.04 14.11 3.45
CA ASP A 173 -5.49 15.41 2.95
C ASP A 173 -4.83 15.80 1.62
N LEU A 174 -5.34 15.23 0.51
CA LEU A 174 -4.77 15.42 -0.84
C LEU A 174 -4.73 16.88 -1.24
N GLY A 175 -5.87 17.56 -1.07
CA GLY A 175 -6.03 18.93 -1.53
C GLY A 175 -5.09 19.89 -0.79
N SER A 176 -4.89 19.68 0.52
CA SER A 176 -4.07 20.57 1.33
C SER A 176 -2.57 20.26 1.19
N ILE A 177 -2.17 18.99 1.31
CA ILE A 177 -0.74 18.63 1.27
C ILE A 177 -0.11 18.95 -0.10
N PHE A 178 -0.86 18.79 -1.20
CA PHE A 178 -0.34 19.08 -2.54
C PHE A 178 -0.53 20.53 -2.97
N ASP A 179 -1.23 21.34 -2.18
CA ASP A 179 -1.19 22.80 -2.26
C ASP A 179 -0.05 23.33 -1.37
N LEU A 180 1.18 23.19 -1.89
CA LEU A 180 2.42 23.69 -1.27
C LEU A 180 2.72 23.19 0.14
N GLY A 181 2.32 21.95 0.49
CA GLY A 181 2.63 21.38 1.79
C GLY A 181 1.84 22.01 2.94
N ALA A 182 0.67 22.58 2.65
CA ALA A 182 -0.22 23.08 3.69
C ALA A 182 -0.77 21.91 4.53
N LEU A 183 -0.32 21.82 5.76
CA LEU A 183 -0.78 20.90 6.80
C LEU A 183 -2.00 21.48 7.52
N ARG A 184 -3.14 20.80 7.46
CA ARG A 184 -4.29 21.11 8.31
C ARG A 184 -4.24 20.35 9.63
N PRO A 185 -4.72 20.95 10.73
CA PRO A 185 -5.30 22.29 10.87
C PRO A 185 -4.25 23.40 11.13
N PHE A 186 -2.99 23.19 10.77
CA PHE A 186 -1.87 24.09 11.08
C PHE A 186 -1.59 25.17 10.03
N GLN A 187 -2.37 25.27 8.96
CA GLN A 187 -2.13 26.16 7.82
C GLN A 187 -2.16 27.65 8.16
N ASN A 188 -2.63 28.02 9.35
CA ASN A 188 -2.50 29.38 9.88
C ASN A 188 -1.06 29.76 10.25
N LEU A 189 -0.18 28.76 10.41
CA LEU A 189 1.26 28.92 10.65
C LEU A 189 2.09 28.81 9.37
N HIS A 190 1.45 28.52 8.24
CA HIS A 190 2.11 28.41 6.94
C HIS A 190 2.59 29.79 6.44
N LEU A 191 3.65 29.81 5.62
CA LEU A 191 4.25 31.03 5.04
C LEU A 191 3.24 31.84 4.22
N ILE A 192 2.28 31.14 3.61
CA ILE A 192 1.09 31.71 2.97
C ILE A 192 -0.09 31.30 3.85
N PRO A 193 -0.42 32.07 4.90
CA PRO A 193 -1.33 31.61 5.94
C PRO A 193 -2.79 31.65 5.48
N MET A 194 -3.54 30.62 5.88
CA MET A 194 -4.99 30.55 5.75
C MET A 194 -5.63 30.29 7.11
N ALA A 195 -6.95 30.48 7.23
CA ALA A 195 -7.65 30.13 8.47
C ALA A 195 -7.49 28.63 8.77
N ALA A 196 -7.19 28.31 10.03
CA ALA A 196 -7.16 26.94 10.50
C ALA A 196 -8.55 26.29 10.33
N VAL A 197 -8.58 25.13 9.68
CA VAL A 197 -9.77 24.31 9.47
C VAL A 197 -9.36 22.85 9.57
N ALA A 198 -10.32 21.98 9.91
CA ALA A 198 -10.09 20.55 10.00
C ALA A 198 -9.54 19.96 8.69
N GLY A 199 -8.75 18.89 8.84
CA GLY A 199 -8.32 18.06 7.73
C GLY A 199 -9.50 17.48 6.95
N VAL A 200 -9.28 17.19 5.67
CA VAL A 200 -10.28 16.51 4.84
C VAL A 200 -9.65 15.26 4.27
N ASN A 201 -10.27 14.11 4.49
CA ASN A 201 -9.89 12.91 3.79
C ASN A 201 -10.23 13.05 2.29
N GLY A 202 -9.23 13.26 1.44
CA GLY A 202 -9.43 13.46 0.01
C GLY A 202 -9.68 12.17 -0.78
N THR A 203 -9.51 11.00 -0.15
CA THR A 203 -9.87 9.69 -0.73
C THR A 203 -11.23 9.19 -0.27
N LYS A 204 -11.93 9.97 0.56
CA LYS A 204 -13.26 9.61 1.07
C LYS A 204 -14.20 9.33 -0.10
N HIS A 205 -15.03 8.29 0.05
CA HIS A 205 -15.98 7.82 -0.96
C HIS A 205 -15.36 7.19 -2.22
N LEU A 206 -14.03 7.17 -2.35
CA LEU A 206 -13.36 6.52 -3.46
C LEU A 206 -13.06 5.05 -3.17
N SER A 207 -12.87 4.30 -4.24
CA SER A 207 -12.47 2.90 -4.19
C SER A 207 -11.12 2.69 -4.89
N VAL A 208 -10.59 1.50 -4.70
CA VAL A 208 -9.43 0.93 -5.40
C VAL A 208 -9.67 -0.53 -5.67
N HIS A 209 -8.87 -1.13 -6.55
CA HIS A 209 -8.80 -2.57 -6.75
C HIS A 209 -7.71 -3.19 -5.88
N SER A 210 -8.11 -4.08 -4.96
CA SER A 210 -7.20 -4.74 -4.03
C SER A 210 -6.90 -6.17 -4.44
N ILE A 211 -5.64 -6.55 -4.42
CA ILE A 211 -5.18 -7.95 -4.38
C ILE A 211 -4.76 -8.25 -2.94
N ALA A 212 -5.56 -9.07 -2.25
CA ALA A 212 -5.33 -9.45 -0.86
C ALA A 212 -5.02 -10.94 -0.74
N LEU A 213 -4.01 -11.27 0.07
CA LEU A 213 -3.60 -12.62 0.45
C LEU A 213 -3.58 -12.74 1.97
N GLN A 214 -4.10 -13.82 2.53
CA GLN A 214 -3.80 -14.25 3.90
C GLN A 214 -3.12 -15.61 3.81
N VAL A 215 -1.80 -15.63 4.04
CA VAL A 215 -0.92 -16.78 3.80
C VAL A 215 -0.25 -17.24 5.10
N PRO A 216 0.02 -18.54 5.29
CA PRO A 216 0.76 -19.02 6.47
C PRO A 216 2.13 -18.36 6.60
N ILE A 217 2.59 -18.12 7.84
CA ILE A 217 3.95 -17.60 8.08
C ILE A 217 5.03 -18.52 7.46
N SER A 218 4.80 -19.84 7.48
CA SER A 218 5.69 -20.84 6.87
C SER A 218 5.85 -20.70 5.35
N ASP A 219 4.93 -20.00 4.67
CA ASP A 219 5.06 -19.74 3.23
C ASP A 219 6.04 -18.59 2.94
N LEU A 220 6.35 -17.78 3.95
CA LEU A 220 7.13 -16.55 3.84
C LEU A 220 8.55 -16.71 4.40
N THR A 221 8.76 -17.63 5.34
CA THR A 221 10.06 -17.89 5.94
C THR A 221 10.93 -18.82 5.08
N ARG A 222 12.24 -18.55 5.07
CA ARG A 222 13.21 -19.30 4.24
C ARG A 222 13.27 -20.80 4.55
N ASP A 223 13.07 -21.16 5.81
CA ASP A 223 13.13 -22.53 6.32
C ASP A 223 11.75 -23.16 6.56
N GLY A 224 10.67 -22.45 6.23
CA GLY A 224 9.30 -22.91 6.47
C GLY A 224 8.89 -22.88 7.95
N THR A 225 9.66 -22.22 8.83
CA THR A 225 9.28 -22.07 10.23
C THR A 225 8.07 -21.17 10.40
N SER A 226 7.23 -21.46 11.39
CA SER A 226 6.10 -20.64 11.81
C SER A 226 6.22 -20.17 13.27
N THR A 227 7.35 -20.48 13.92
CA THR A 227 7.60 -20.15 15.32
C THR A 227 8.97 -19.51 15.49
N PHE A 228 9.02 -18.46 16.30
CA PHE A 228 10.21 -17.65 16.51
C PHE A 228 10.60 -17.64 17.98
N SER A 229 11.89 -17.51 18.25
CA SER A 229 12.37 -17.37 19.64
C SER A 229 12.04 -16.01 20.27
N GLY A 230 11.63 -15.04 19.46
CA GLY A 230 11.20 -13.70 19.85
C GLY A 230 11.46 -12.71 18.71
N ALA A 231 11.25 -11.41 18.96
CA ALA A 231 11.48 -10.37 17.95
C ALA A 231 12.92 -10.37 17.42
N GLY A 232 13.92 -10.77 18.20
CA GLY A 232 15.32 -10.85 17.78
C GLY A 232 15.68 -12.05 16.90
N ASP A 233 14.75 -12.95 16.59
CA ASP A 233 15.02 -14.09 15.70
C ASP A 233 15.26 -13.57 14.27
N PRO A 234 16.42 -13.84 13.64
CA PRO A 234 16.76 -13.31 12.31
C PRO A 234 15.83 -13.85 11.21
N ARG A 235 15.07 -14.92 11.47
CA ARG A 235 14.11 -15.49 10.51
C ARG A 235 12.74 -14.83 10.56
N ALA A 236 12.50 -13.97 11.56
CA ALA A 236 11.19 -13.37 11.80
C ALA A 236 10.94 -12.14 10.93
N ALA A 237 11.98 -11.44 10.47
CA ALA A 237 11.86 -10.25 9.66
C ALA A 237 11.91 -10.58 8.16
N ILE A 238 10.96 -10.03 7.40
CA ILE A 238 10.88 -10.11 5.95
C ILE A 238 10.71 -8.72 5.33
N GLY A 239 11.18 -8.55 4.10
CA GLY A 239 10.84 -7.40 3.25
C GLY A 239 9.68 -7.74 2.30
N VAL A 240 8.74 -6.82 2.12
CA VAL A 240 7.60 -6.98 1.21
C VAL A 240 7.47 -5.76 0.31
N TRP A 241 7.26 -5.98 -0.98
CA TRP A 241 6.88 -4.93 -1.95
C TRP A 241 5.92 -5.50 -2.99
N THR A 242 5.23 -4.62 -3.71
CA THR A 242 4.41 -4.99 -4.87
C THR A 242 4.97 -4.35 -6.14
N ALA A 243 4.67 -4.93 -7.30
CA ALA A 243 4.99 -4.33 -8.58
C ALA A 243 4.02 -4.74 -9.69
N ALA A 244 3.88 -3.86 -10.68
CA ALA A 244 3.16 -4.11 -11.92
C ALA A 244 4.11 -4.07 -13.12
N TYR A 245 3.83 -4.93 -14.10
CA TYR A 245 4.63 -5.09 -15.30
C TYR A 245 3.79 -5.02 -16.56
N ARG A 246 4.36 -4.40 -17.59
CA ARG A 246 3.85 -4.40 -18.97
C ARG A 246 4.78 -5.21 -19.86
N ARG A 247 4.28 -5.67 -21.01
CA ARG A 247 5.15 -6.21 -22.07
C ARG A 247 5.99 -5.08 -22.64
N LYS A 248 7.28 -5.36 -22.91
CA LYS A 248 8.26 -4.37 -23.37
C LYS A 248 7.83 -3.58 -24.62
N ALA A 249 7.06 -4.20 -25.51
CA ALA A 249 6.55 -3.55 -26.71
C ALA A 249 5.03 -3.72 -26.83
N LEU A 250 4.36 -2.61 -27.19
CA LEU A 250 2.96 -2.54 -27.61
C LEU A 250 2.94 -1.98 -29.03
N ILE A 251 2.40 -2.75 -29.97
CA ILE A 251 2.15 -2.32 -31.35
C ILE A 251 0.65 -2.11 -31.45
N ARG A 252 0.22 -0.88 -31.73
CA ARG A 252 -1.18 -0.56 -31.96
C ARG A 252 -1.56 -0.90 -33.40
N ASP A 253 -2.68 -1.61 -33.56
CA ASP A 253 -3.23 -2.00 -34.86
C ASP A 253 -4.71 -1.59 -34.94
N GLU A 254 -5.33 -1.59 -36.12
CA GLU A 254 -6.74 -1.20 -36.32
C GLU A 254 -7.74 -2.19 -35.68
N GLY A 255 -7.26 -3.35 -35.22
CA GLY A 255 -8.01 -4.36 -34.49
C GLY A 255 -7.49 -4.54 -33.06
N ASP A 256 -6.75 -5.63 -32.83
CA ASP A 256 -6.18 -5.94 -31.51
C ASP A 256 -4.74 -5.46 -31.42
N ASP A 257 -4.42 -4.77 -30.33
CA ASP A 257 -3.04 -4.41 -30.01
C ASP A 257 -2.18 -5.68 -29.85
N VAL A 258 -0.97 -5.65 -30.41
CA VAL A 258 0.00 -6.75 -30.31
C VAL A 258 1.06 -6.42 -29.27
N GLN A 259 1.19 -7.28 -28.27
CA GLN A 259 2.22 -7.17 -27.22
C GLN A 259 3.36 -8.16 -27.42
N SER A 260 4.60 -7.72 -27.19
CA SER A 260 5.78 -8.56 -27.39
C SER A 260 6.93 -8.23 -26.43
N GLY A 261 7.88 -9.16 -26.32
CA GLY A 261 9.08 -9.03 -25.48
C GLY A 261 8.88 -9.45 -24.02
N PRO A 262 9.93 -9.31 -23.19
CA PRO A 262 9.85 -9.63 -21.77
C PRO A 262 8.92 -8.67 -21.01
N TRP A 263 8.56 -9.07 -19.80
CA TRP A 263 7.91 -8.18 -18.83
C TRP A 263 8.90 -7.11 -18.35
N VAL A 264 8.43 -5.87 -18.23
CA VAL A 264 9.19 -4.73 -17.72
C VAL A 264 8.38 -4.07 -16.62
N GLN A 265 9.04 -3.77 -15.50
CA GLN A 265 8.40 -3.11 -14.36
C GLN A 265 8.03 -1.68 -14.74
N VAL A 266 6.79 -1.29 -14.45
CA VAL A 266 6.28 0.07 -14.73
C VAL A 266 5.76 0.77 -13.48
N SER A 267 5.50 0.00 -12.41
CA SER A 267 5.13 0.50 -11.10
C SER A 267 5.67 -0.44 -10.03
N ARG A 268 5.99 0.11 -8.86
CA ARG A 268 6.27 -0.66 -7.64
C ARG A 268 5.98 0.16 -6.41
N LEU A 269 5.79 -0.51 -5.28
CA LEU A 269 5.61 0.16 -4.00
C LEU A 269 6.04 -0.74 -2.84
N GLY A 270 6.90 -0.21 -1.96
CA GLY A 270 7.17 -0.73 -0.63
C GLY A 270 6.48 0.13 0.42
N ASN A 271 7.14 1.19 0.87
CA ASN A 271 6.61 2.14 1.85
C ASN A 271 5.64 3.14 1.18
N PRO A 272 4.61 3.58 1.90
CA PRO A 272 3.76 4.67 1.43
C PRO A 272 4.59 5.96 1.26
N LEU A 273 4.14 6.85 0.38
CA LEU A 273 4.74 8.19 0.15
C LEU A 273 6.18 8.20 -0.37
N PHE A 274 6.82 7.05 -0.59
CA PHE A 274 8.24 6.99 -0.93
C PHE A 274 8.52 7.69 -2.26
N ASN A 275 7.86 7.27 -3.34
CA ASN A 275 8.08 7.91 -4.63
C ASN A 275 7.49 9.33 -4.64
N GLU A 276 6.44 9.58 -3.86
CA GLU A 276 5.70 10.84 -3.81
C GLU A 276 6.50 11.99 -3.23
N VAL A 277 7.12 11.78 -2.07
CA VAL A 277 7.68 12.82 -1.20
C VAL A 277 9.19 12.70 -1.03
N ILE A 278 9.76 11.51 -1.19
CA ILE A 278 11.20 11.29 -1.07
C ILE A 278 11.89 11.42 -2.44
N VAL A 279 11.36 10.74 -3.46
CA VAL A 279 12.00 10.74 -4.79
C VAL A 279 11.71 12.04 -5.55
N PRO A 280 12.75 12.74 -6.07
CA PRO A 280 12.54 13.98 -6.82
C PRO A 280 11.72 13.76 -8.09
N MET A 281 10.97 14.78 -8.49
CA MET A 281 10.09 14.74 -9.66
C MET A 281 10.74 14.16 -10.93
N SER A 282 11.97 14.58 -11.23
CA SER A 282 12.73 14.13 -12.42
C SER A 282 13.13 12.64 -12.42
N LYS A 283 12.97 11.94 -11.30
CA LYS A 283 13.43 10.56 -11.11
C LYS A 283 12.32 9.57 -10.77
N LYS A 284 11.08 10.04 -10.58
CA LYS A 284 9.94 9.19 -10.19
C LYS A 284 9.68 8.04 -11.16
N ASP A 285 9.75 8.31 -12.47
CA ASP A 285 9.58 7.28 -13.49
C ASP A 285 10.75 6.27 -13.48
N GLN A 286 11.98 6.75 -13.24
CA GLN A 286 13.15 5.88 -13.12
C GLN A 286 12.98 4.94 -11.92
N TRP A 287 12.58 5.48 -10.76
CA TRP A 287 12.36 4.70 -9.54
C TRP A 287 11.33 3.58 -9.75
N ASN A 288 10.20 3.88 -10.41
CA ASN A 288 9.17 2.91 -10.77
C ASN A 288 9.69 1.79 -11.69
N SER A 289 10.69 2.08 -12.53
CA SER A 289 11.19 1.14 -13.53
C SER A 289 12.26 0.16 -13.04
N VAL A 290 12.80 0.37 -11.84
CA VAL A 290 13.90 -0.45 -11.27
C VAL A 290 13.46 -1.21 -10.02
N PRO A 291 14.02 -2.40 -9.74
CA PRO A 291 13.67 -3.15 -8.52
C PRO A 291 14.25 -2.49 -7.26
N PRO A 292 13.74 -2.81 -6.05
CA PRO A 292 14.26 -2.26 -4.79
C PRO A 292 15.76 -2.48 -4.54
N SER A 293 16.35 -3.54 -5.10
CA SER A 293 17.81 -3.76 -5.06
C SER A 293 18.64 -2.66 -5.75
N ALA A 294 18.01 -1.76 -6.50
CA ALA A 294 18.63 -0.58 -7.10
C ALA A 294 18.45 0.71 -6.26
N ASP A 295 17.78 0.67 -5.10
CA ASP A 295 17.44 1.87 -4.33
C ASP A 295 18.63 2.61 -3.71
N GLY A 296 19.82 2.03 -3.77
CA GLY A 296 21.07 2.75 -3.48
C GLY A 296 21.24 4.03 -4.30
N ASP A 297 20.68 4.09 -5.52
CA ASP A 297 20.69 5.28 -6.38
C ASP A 297 19.84 6.44 -5.81
N PHE A 298 18.91 6.13 -4.89
CA PHE A 298 17.95 7.06 -4.30
C PHE A 298 18.22 7.34 -2.82
N LEU A 299 19.17 6.63 -2.19
CA LEU A 299 19.52 6.74 -0.77
C LEU A 299 19.72 8.18 -0.29
N GLN A 300 20.38 9.01 -1.10
CA GLN A 300 20.65 10.42 -0.76
C GLN A 300 19.38 11.23 -0.46
N TYR A 301 18.24 10.86 -1.08
CA TYR A 301 16.97 11.54 -0.85
C TYR A 301 16.28 11.10 0.44
N VAL A 302 16.56 9.88 0.93
CA VAL A 302 16.14 9.44 2.27
C VAL A 302 17.04 10.05 3.35
N GLN A 303 18.34 10.14 3.10
CA GLN A 303 19.31 10.74 4.02
C GLN A 303 19.11 12.26 4.18
N HIS A 304 18.65 12.92 3.12
CA HIS A 304 18.42 14.36 3.07
C HIS A 304 17.09 14.67 2.40
N PRO A 305 15.95 14.33 3.04
CA PRO A 305 14.64 14.49 2.42
C PRO A 305 14.32 15.96 2.23
N GLU A 306 13.87 16.31 1.02
CA GLU A 306 13.55 17.69 0.67
C GLU A 306 12.48 18.27 1.60
N LEU A 307 11.47 17.47 1.97
CA LEU A 307 10.42 17.90 2.88
C LEU A 307 10.96 18.36 4.25
N ALA A 308 11.99 17.70 4.81
CA ALA A 308 12.58 18.15 6.08
C ALA A 308 13.22 19.54 5.96
N ARG A 309 13.77 19.89 4.79
CA ARG A 309 14.33 21.22 4.51
C ARG A 309 13.23 22.25 4.21
N LEU A 310 12.11 21.82 3.64
CA LEU A 310 10.98 22.70 3.32
C LEU A 310 10.13 23.04 4.53
N LEU A 311 9.93 22.12 5.49
CA LEU A 311 9.09 22.36 6.67
C LEU A 311 9.43 23.68 7.41
N PRO A 312 10.70 24.00 7.75
CA PRO A 312 11.02 25.27 8.39
C PRO A 312 10.81 26.52 7.52
N VAL A 313 10.82 26.36 6.18
CA VAL A 313 10.57 27.45 5.22
C VAL A 313 9.08 27.69 5.07
N LEU A 314 8.31 26.61 4.93
CA LEU A 314 6.85 26.62 4.80
C LEU A 314 6.18 27.00 6.11
N TYR A 315 6.81 26.77 7.26
CA TYR A 315 6.30 27.11 8.58
C TYR A 315 7.35 27.91 9.39
N PRO A 316 7.57 29.19 9.07
CA PRO A 316 8.61 30.00 9.68
C PRO A 316 8.50 30.04 11.21
N GLY A 317 9.58 29.67 11.89
CA GLY A 317 9.65 29.68 13.36
C GLY A 317 9.00 28.48 14.06
N VAL A 318 8.36 27.56 13.32
CA VAL A 318 7.73 26.35 13.90
C VAL A 318 8.74 25.22 14.11
N PHE A 319 9.74 25.11 13.23
CA PHE A 319 10.73 24.04 13.24
C PHE A 319 12.20 24.53 13.36
N PRO A 320 12.55 25.36 14.37
CA PRO A 320 13.90 25.90 14.50
C PRO A 320 14.99 24.83 14.70
N ASN A 321 14.71 23.74 15.42
CA ASN A 321 15.70 22.68 15.63
C ASN A 321 15.93 21.88 14.35
N LEU A 322 14.85 21.55 13.62
CA LEU A 322 14.96 20.92 12.29
C LEU A 322 15.71 21.82 11.30
N ALA A 323 15.49 23.14 11.34
CA ALA A 323 16.21 24.09 10.49
C ALA A 323 17.72 24.12 10.76
N ALA A 324 18.10 23.95 12.03
CA ALA A 324 19.50 23.87 12.46
C ALA A 324 20.11 22.46 12.30
N ALA A 325 19.28 21.45 11.99
CA ALA A 325 19.75 20.08 11.84
C ALA A 325 20.69 19.96 10.63
N SER A 326 21.84 19.35 10.87
CA SER A 326 22.78 18.95 9.84
C SER A 326 23.11 17.46 10.00
N GLY A 327 23.38 16.77 8.90
CA GLY A 327 23.75 15.36 8.91
C GLY A 327 22.76 14.48 8.16
N SER A 328 23.11 13.19 8.09
CA SER A 328 22.28 12.15 7.47
C SER A 328 21.13 11.76 8.39
N ARG A 329 19.94 11.58 7.82
CA ARG A 329 18.76 11.05 8.49
C ARG A 329 18.79 9.52 8.54
N ASP A 330 19.74 8.97 9.29
CA ASP A 330 19.90 7.51 9.42
C ASP A 330 18.70 6.85 10.11
N ASP A 331 17.93 7.62 10.89
CA ASP A 331 16.64 7.19 11.42
C ASP A 331 15.62 6.92 10.30
N LEU A 332 15.58 7.78 9.27
CA LEU A 332 14.71 7.56 8.11
C LEU A 332 15.23 6.44 7.21
N VAL A 333 16.54 6.26 7.09
CA VAL A 333 17.13 5.10 6.40
C VAL A 333 16.71 3.80 7.09
N ALA A 334 16.74 3.75 8.42
CA ALA A 334 16.28 2.60 9.18
C ALA A 334 14.77 2.35 9.01
N ILE A 335 13.95 3.41 9.08
CA ILE A 335 12.49 3.32 8.97
C ILE A 335 12.06 2.87 7.55
N LEU A 336 12.64 3.46 6.50
CA LEU A 336 12.15 3.30 5.12
C LEU A 336 12.94 2.28 4.28
N LEU A 337 14.19 1.94 4.64
CA LEU A 337 15.05 1.12 3.77
C LEU A 337 15.55 -0.18 4.41
N THR A 338 16.18 -0.13 5.58
CA THR A 338 16.88 -1.31 6.15
C THR A 338 16.10 -2.07 7.21
N GLY A 339 15.11 -1.41 7.81
CA GLY A 339 14.52 -1.81 9.09
C GLY A 339 15.35 -1.29 10.28
N ILE A 340 14.72 -1.26 11.45
CA ILE A 340 15.30 -0.79 12.70
C ILE A 340 16.03 -1.97 13.38
N PRO A 341 17.34 -1.85 13.64
CA PRO A 341 18.11 -2.92 14.28
C PRO A 341 17.78 -3.08 15.75
N SER A 342 18.06 -4.27 16.29
CA SER A 342 17.91 -4.56 17.71
C SER A 342 18.78 -3.62 18.56
N GLY A 343 18.27 -3.22 19.72
CA GLY A 343 19.00 -2.40 20.69
C GLY A 343 18.74 -0.89 20.56
N ILE A 344 18.07 -0.44 19.49
CA ILE A 344 17.60 0.95 19.37
C ILE A 344 16.28 1.14 20.13
N ILE A 345 15.34 0.22 19.92
CA ILE A 345 14.04 0.19 20.60
C ILE A 345 13.94 -1.11 21.38
N ALA A 346 13.67 -1.01 22.68
CA ALA A 346 13.62 -2.17 23.56
C ALA A 346 12.52 -3.15 23.12
N GLY A 347 12.89 -4.44 22.95
CA GLY A 347 11.94 -5.48 22.55
C GLY A 347 11.51 -5.44 21.08
N PHE A 348 12.09 -4.56 20.26
CA PHE A 348 11.72 -4.37 18.86
C PHE A 348 12.93 -4.45 17.93
N GLN A 349 12.73 -5.08 16.78
CA GLN A 349 13.58 -4.96 15.59
C GLN A 349 12.77 -5.43 14.37
N ASN A 350 13.06 -4.90 13.19
CA ASN A 350 12.57 -5.43 11.91
C ASN A 350 13.67 -5.32 10.83
N PHE A 351 14.92 -5.32 11.27
CA PHE A 351 16.09 -5.21 10.41
C PHE A 351 16.25 -6.48 9.59
N THR A 352 16.47 -6.28 8.30
CA THR A 352 16.57 -7.35 7.30
C THR A 352 17.93 -7.38 6.63
N GLY A 353 18.76 -6.35 6.80
CA GLY A 353 20.10 -6.31 6.23
C GLY A 353 20.57 -4.90 5.90
N ALA A 354 21.83 -4.79 5.47
CA ALA A 354 22.42 -3.51 5.08
C ALA A 354 21.98 -3.04 3.67
N THR A 355 21.29 -3.89 2.91
CA THR A 355 20.77 -3.54 1.59
C THR A 355 19.67 -2.49 1.72
N THR A 356 19.94 -1.29 1.23
CA THR A 356 18.98 -0.19 1.22
C THR A 356 17.95 -0.43 0.12
N ALA A 357 16.71 -0.69 0.50
CA ALA A 357 15.64 -1.04 -0.43
C ALA A 357 14.27 -0.65 0.11
N ASP A 358 13.47 0.01 -0.71
CA ASP A 358 12.09 0.36 -0.37
C ASP A 358 11.22 -0.91 -0.32
N MET A 359 10.97 -1.35 0.92
CA MET A 359 10.16 -2.51 1.26
C MET A 359 9.50 -2.27 2.61
N LEU A 360 8.26 -2.72 2.79
CA LEU A 360 7.69 -2.88 4.13
C LEU A 360 8.46 -3.96 4.87
N ARG A 361 9.04 -3.62 6.02
CA ARG A 361 9.82 -4.54 6.84
C ARG A 361 8.95 -5.09 7.98
N LEU A 362 8.48 -6.32 7.84
CA LEU A 362 7.59 -6.96 8.82
C LEU A 362 8.34 -8.00 9.66
N ASN A 363 8.35 -7.81 10.98
CA ASN A 363 8.73 -8.85 11.93
C ASN A 363 7.49 -9.64 12.36
N MET A 364 7.41 -10.88 11.89
CA MET A 364 6.30 -11.80 12.12
C MET A 364 6.29 -12.43 13.52
N ALA A 365 7.35 -12.24 14.33
CA ALA A 365 7.36 -12.67 15.72
C ALA A 365 6.61 -11.69 16.64
N ILE A 366 6.31 -10.48 16.15
CA ILE A 366 5.54 -9.49 16.89
C ILE A 366 4.05 -9.80 16.67
N ALA A 367 3.37 -10.18 17.75
CA ALA A 367 1.96 -10.50 17.71
C ALA A 367 1.10 -9.25 17.42
N PRO A 368 -0.09 -9.42 16.82
CA PRO A 368 -1.06 -8.33 16.70
C PRO A 368 -1.35 -7.68 18.06
N SER A 369 -1.39 -6.35 18.09
CA SER A 369 -1.66 -5.60 19.32
C SER A 369 -3.11 -5.78 19.79
N SER A 370 -3.31 -5.95 21.09
CA SER A 370 -4.64 -5.95 21.72
C SER A 370 -5.23 -4.55 21.87
N HIS A 371 -4.38 -3.52 21.79
CA HIS A 371 -4.74 -2.10 21.88
C HIS A 371 -4.02 -1.35 20.76
N PRO A 372 -4.48 -1.51 19.50
CA PRO A 372 -3.77 -0.95 18.36
C PRO A 372 -3.72 0.57 18.44
N SER A 373 -2.54 1.15 18.19
CA SER A 373 -2.38 2.60 18.00
C SER A 373 -2.30 2.92 16.51
N ILE A 374 -3.08 3.87 16.01
CA ILE A 374 -2.96 4.33 14.62
C ILE A 374 -1.58 4.96 14.33
N LEU A 375 -0.85 5.39 15.37
CA LEU A 375 0.52 5.90 15.25
C LEU A 375 1.59 4.79 15.25
N GLY A 376 1.19 3.51 15.24
CA GLY A 376 2.12 2.39 15.18
C GLY A 376 3.23 2.48 16.24
N LEU A 377 4.48 2.26 15.81
CA LEU A 377 5.62 2.17 16.72
C LEU A 377 5.88 3.48 17.47
N VAL A 378 5.67 4.65 16.85
CA VAL A 378 5.81 5.96 17.53
C VAL A 378 4.66 6.23 18.50
N GLY A 379 3.54 5.52 18.36
CA GLY A 379 2.45 5.44 19.34
C GLY A 379 2.66 4.39 20.45
N GLY A 380 3.82 3.71 20.49
CA GLY A 380 4.12 2.64 21.45
C GLY A 380 3.57 1.25 21.06
N ASP A 381 3.11 1.09 19.83
CA ASP A 381 2.56 -0.16 19.30
C ASP A 381 3.52 -0.82 18.30
N ALA A 382 4.25 -1.84 18.77
CA ALA A 382 5.24 -2.56 17.98
C ALA A 382 4.66 -3.33 16.78
N ALA A 383 3.35 -3.57 16.73
CA ALA A 383 2.69 -4.28 15.64
C ALA A 383 2.29 -3.36 14.47
N GLY A 384 2.37 -2.04 14.64
CA GLY A 384 2.07 -1.06 13.58
C GLY A 384 3.31 -0.55 12.85
N PHE A 385 3.08 0.26 11.83
CA PHE A 385 4.14 0.87 11.01
C PHE A 385 5.27 1.50 11.88
N PRO A 386 6.56 1.27 11.56
CA PRO A 386 7.08 0.62 10.36
C PRO A 386 7.27 -0.91 10.45
N ASN A 387 6.66 -1.59 11.42
CA ASN A 387 6.65 -3.06 11.45
C ASN A 387 5.64 -3.64 10.46
N GLY A 388 6.00 -3.62 9.17
CA GLY A 388 5.03 -3.72 8.11
C GLY A 388 4.10 -2.50 8.11
N ARG A 389 2.85 -2.69 7.71
CA ARG A 389 1.80 -1.64 7.72
C ARG A 389 0.44 -2.29 7.84
N ARG A 390 -0.37 -1.85 8.80
CA ARG A 390 -1.77 -2.24 8.95
C ARG A 390 -2.68 -1.28 8.19
N VAL A 391 -3.88 -1.74 7.85
CA VAL A 391 -4.86 -0.90 7.12
C VAL A 391 -5.23 0.38 7.87
N ALA A 392 -5.20 0.36 9.20
CA ALA A 392 -5.59 1.50 10.04
C ALA A 392 -4.44 2.45 10.43
N ASP A 393 -3.18 2.12 10.09
CA ASP A 393 -2.03 2.95 10.49
C ASP A 393 -2.08 4.32 9.79
N ASP A 394 -1.94 5.39 10.57
CA ASP A 394 -1.83 6.78 10.11
C ASP A 394 -0.40 7.05 9.61
N VAL A 395 -0.06 6.44 8.47
CA VAL A 395 1.29 6.52 7.92
C VAL A 395 1.67 7.96 7.54
N VAL A 396 0.69 8.82 7.21
CA VAL A 396 0.96 10.23 6.91
C VAL A 396 1.42 10.95 8.17
N ALA A 397 0.71 10.82 9.28
CA ALA A 397 1.15 11.42 10.54
C ALA A 397 2.49 10.82 11.01
N ILE A 398 2.66 9.48 10.94
CA ILE A 398 3.91 8.83 11.38
C ILE A 398 5.11 9.35 10.58
N GLU A 399 5.02 9.37 9.25
CA GLU A 399 6.12 9.80 8.39
C GLU A 399 6.38 11.30 8.49
N LEU A 400 5.34 12.14 8.57
CA LEU A 400 5.51 13.58 8.80
C LEU A 400 6.23 13.85 10.11
N ARG A 401 5.87 13.15 11.20
CA ARG A 401 6.54 13.26 12.50
C ARG A 401 8.00 12.80 12.42
N ALA A 402 8.26 11.68 11.75
CA ALA A 402 9.60 11.19 11.53
C ALA A 402 10.43 12.22 10.75
N ILE A 403 9.95 12.69 9.60
CA ILE A 403 10.61 13.71 8.75
C ILE A 403 10.84 15.01 9.53
N ALA A 404 9.87 15.45 10.34
CA ALA A 404 9.98 16.63 11.21
C ALA A 404 10.96 16.45 12.39
N GLY A 405 11.52 15.25 12.57
CA GLY A 405 12.65 14.98 13.47
C GLY A 405 12.30 14.22 14.74
N VAL A 406 11.07 13.74 14.94
CA VAL A 406 10.67 13.00 16.15
C VAL A 406 11.55 11.76 16.38
N THR A 407 11.96 11.09 15.32
CA THR A 407 12.76 9.85 15.36
C THR A 407 14.26 10.10 15.35
N TYR A 408 14.70 11.32 15.03
CA TYR A 408 16.12 11.63 14.87
C TYR A 408 16.97 11.45 16.15
N PRO A 409 16.44 11.67 17.37
CA PRO A 409 17.16 11.37 18.62
C PRO A 409 17.61 9.91 18.77
N LEU A 410 16.97 8.97 18.06
CA LEU A 410 17.35 7.54 18.08
C LEU A 410 18.76 7.30 17.52
N VAL A 411 19.22 8.17 16.61
CA VAL A 411 20.56 8.09 15.98
C VAL A 411 21.42 9.30 16.30
N ASN A 412 20.82 10.40 16.78
CA ASN A 412 21.51 11.60 17.21
C ASN A 412 20.97 12.08 18.57
N PRO A 413 21.43 11.51 19.70
CA PRO A 413 20.90 11.81 21.04
C PRO A 413 21.00 13.28 21.47
N ALA A 414 21.82 14.09 20.80
CA ALA A 414 21.93 15.53 21.07
C ALA A 414 20.83 16.36 20.39
N PHE A 415 20.13 15.80 19.39
CA PHE A 415 19.03 16.47 18.72
C PHE A 415 17.81 16.52 19.63
N THR A 416 17.16 17.69 19.72
CA THR A 416 15.89 17.86 20.41
C THR A 416 14.80 18.12 19.37
N PRO A 417 13.78 17.26 19.23
CA PRO A 417 12.67 17.51 18.30
C PRO A 417 11.95 18.82 18.64
N ASP A 418 11.50 19.54 17.62
CA ASP A 418 10.62 20.68 17.80
C ASP A 418 9.29 20.21 18.40
N GLY A 419 8.70 20.98 19.33
CA GLY A 419 7.42 20.60 19.96
C GLY A 419 6.30 20.37 18.95
N ALA A 420 6.29 21.14 17.85
CA ALA A 420 5.36 20.97 16.75
C ALA A 420 5.49 19.60 16.07
N ALA A 421 6.71 19.06 15.96
CA ALA A 421 6.95 17.78 15.32
C ALA A 421 6.19 16.63 16.00
N GLY A 422 5.95 16.70 17.32
CA GLY A 422 5.24 15.66 18.07
C GLY A 422 3.72 15.69 17.94
N VAL A 423 3.14 16.76 17.39
CA VAL A 423 1.67 16.97 17.34
C VAL A 423 1.13 17.08 15.92
N ILE A 424 1.98 17.01 14.89
CA ILE A 424 1.54 17.05 13.49
C ILE A 424 0.68 15.83 13.13
N TYR A 425 -0.33 16.09 12.31
CA TYR A 425 -1.22 15.17 11.62
C TYR A 425 -1.82 15.89 10.40
N ASP A 426 -2.65 15.22 9.61
CA ASP A 426 -3.30 15.81 8.44
C ASP A 426 -4.84 15.72 8.44
N VAL A 427 -5.43 14.53 8.67
CA VAL A 427 -6.88 14.30 8.59
C VAL A 427 -7.55 14.35 9.97
N GLU A 428 -7.25 13.39 10.84
CA GLU A 428 -7.88 13.22 12.15
C GLU A 428 -6.83 13.39 13.24
N ASP A 429 -7.22 13.96 14.40
CA ASP A 429 -6.29 14.09 15.53
C ASP A 429 -5.94 12.69 16.09
N PRO A 430 -4.66 12.28 16.07
CA PRO A 430 -4.27 10.96 16.54
C PRO A 430 -4.51 10.74 18.04
N ALA A 431 -4.78 11.79 18.82
CA ALA A 431 -5.20 11.67 20.21
C ALA A 431 -6.53 10.90 20.37
N THR A 432 -7.37 10.87 19.33
CA THR A 432 -8.61 10.06 19.31
C THR A 432 -8.35 8.57 19.10
N ASN A 433 -7.16 8.24 18.56
CA ASN A 433 -6.76 6.90 18.14
C ASN A 433 -7.83 6.18 17.28
N THR A 434 -8.57 6.95 16.48
CA THR A 434 -9.66 6.45 15.64
C THR A 434 -9.42 6.88 14.19
N PRO A 435 -9.21 5.95 13.25
CA PRO A 435 -9.05 6.31 11.85
C PRO A 435 -10.37 6.89 11.29
N PRO A 436 -10.31 7.80 10.29
CA PRO A 436 -11.49 8.43 9.69
C PRO A 436 -12.30 7.49 8.77
N VAL A 437 -11.78 6.28 8.53
CA VAL A 437 -12.39 5.20 7.74
C VAL A 437 -12.46 3.96 8.63
N SER A 438 -13.53 3.17 8.50
CA SER A 438 -13.65 1.89 9.21
C SER A 438 -13.04 0.74 8.42
N TYR A 439 -12.82 -0.40 9.07
CA TYR A 439 -12.23 -1.59 8.45
C TYR A 439 -12.99 -2.85 8.86
N LEU A 440 -12.95 -3.87 8.01
CA LEU A 440 -13.50 -5.19 8.34
C LEU A 440 -12.61 -5.85 9.41
N GLY A 441 -13.24 -6.50 10.40
CA GLY A 441 -12.52 -7.22 11.46
C GLY A 441 -11.89 -8.55 11.03
N SER A 442 -11.97 -8.90 9.74
CA SER A 442 -11.43 -10.13 9.18
C SER A 442 -11.05 -9.93 7.72
N PHE A 443 -10.27 -10.86 7.17
CA PHE A 443 -9.83 -10.81 5.78
C PHE A 443 -10.99 -10.53 4.78
N PRO A 444 -10.84 -9.59 3.83
CA PRO A 444 -9.60 -8.90 3.42
C PRO A 444 -9.35 -7.53 4.08
N TYR A 445 -9.99 -7.24 5.22
CA TYR A 445 -9.80 -6.05 6.09
C TYR A 445 -10.21 -4.69 5.50
N LEU A 446 -10.06 -4.45 4.20
CA LEU A 446 -10.61 -3.26 3.55
C LEU A 446 -12.14 -3.41 3.38
N ASN A 447 -12.86 -2.32 3.59
CA ASN A 447 -14.32 -2.27 3.48
C ASN A 447 -14.82 -2.52 2.05
N HIS A 448 -16.10 -2.88 1.94
CA HIS A 448 -16.78 -2.91 0.64
C HIS A 448 -16.81 -1.51 0.01
N PRO A 449 -16.62 -1.40 -1.32
CA PRO A 449 -16.75 -0.13 -2.02
C PRO A 449 -18.18 0.41 -1.90
N GLU A 450 -18.29 1.73 -1.90
CA GLU A 450 -19.57 2.42 -1.87
C GLU A 450 -20.30 2.24 -3.20
N SER A 451 -21.64 2.32 -3.18
CA SER A 451 -22.45 2.13 -4.38
C SER A 451 -22.58 3.45 -5.15
N GLY A 452 -22.29 3.42 -6.46
CA GLY A 452 -22.48 4.56 -7.36
C GLY A 452 -23.90 5.13 -7.43
N TYR A 453 -24.90 4.34 -7.04
CA TYR A 453 -26.28 4.84 -6.94
C TYR A 453 -26.52 5.79 -5.76
N GLU A 454 -25.82 5.59 -4.64
CA GLU A 454 -26.05 6.35 -3.39
C GLU A 454 -25.04 7.49 -3.23
N VAL A 455 -23.85 7.32 -3.80
CA VAL A 455 -22.70 8.18 -3.59
C VAL A 455 -22.15 8.60 -4.96
N PRO A 456 -22.53 9.79 -5.46
CA PRO A 456 -21.93 10.34 -6.67
C PRO A 456 -20.47 10.72 -6.42
N ALA A 457 -19.63 10.65 -7.46
CA ALA A 457 -18.23 11.04 -7.39
C ALA A 457 -18.01 12.56 -7.18
#